data_AF-A0A2M8PUW5-F1
#
_entry.id   AF-A0A2M8PUW5-F1
#
_cell.length_a   1.000
_cell.length_b   1.000
_cell.length_c   1.000
_cell.angle_alpha   90.00
_cell.angle_beta   90.00
_cell.angle_gamma   90.00
#
_symmetry.space_group_name_H-M   'P 1'
#
loop_
_entity.id
_entity.type
_entity.pdbx_description
1 polymer ?
#
loop_
_entity_poly.entity_id
_entity_poly.type
_entity_poly.pdbx_seq_one_letter_code
_entity_poly.pdbx_strand_id
1 'polypeptide(L)'
;MSNPDSPNTPLENLLSAVTDALIAGDSNLDSIVNQYGVPRAEVNHLLWIIRRLHVTFVGVQPSEKFVRRLKQDLMGSRRRGIFYQIRHLPPRIQIVAGITLIIGLMFVQRRRTVADEVQESQEMAALQTHSQ
;
A
#
# COMPACT_ATOMS: atom_id res chain seq x y z
N MET A 1 5.88 -7.43 5.66
CA MET A 1 4.52 -7.94 5.94
C MET A 1 4.41 -9.33 5.37
N SER A 2 4.46 -10.34 6.24
CA SER A 2 4.25 -11.75 5.87
C SER A 2 2.75 -12.03 5.80
N ASN A 3 2.31 -12.76 4.78
CA ASN A 3 0.92 -13.15 4.57
C ASN A 3 0.43 -14.03 5.76
N PRO A 4 -0.59 -13.63 6.53
CA PRO A 4 -0.98 -14.31 7.78
C PRO A 4 -1.81 -15.60 7.59
N ASP A 5 -2.13 -16.01 6.36
CA ASP A 5 -3.19 -16.99 6.10
C ASP A 5 -2.72 -18.36 5.54
N SER A 6 -1.42 -18.70 5.62
CA SER A 6 -0.98 -20.10 5.43
C SER A 6 -0.61 -20.73 6.78
N PRO A 7 -1.07 -21.95 7.11
CA PRO A 7 -0.49 -22.72 8.20
C PRO A 7 0.90 -23.20 7.77
N ASN A 8 1.87 -22.28 7.73
CA ASN A 8 3.26 -22.60 7.40
C ASN A 8 3.74 -23.59 8.45
N THR A 9 4.07 -24.80 8.02
CA THR A 9 4.51 -25.86 8.91
C THR A 9 5.79 -25.42 9.65
N PRO A 10 6.04 -25.89 10.89
CA PRO A 10 7.27 -25.57 11.62
C PRO A 10 8.55 -25.81 10.80
N LEU A 11 8.51 -26.81 9.91
CA LEU A 11 9.55 -27.12 8.95
C LEU A 11 9.77 -26.00 7.92
N GLU A 12 8.71 -25.50 7.27
CA GLU A 12 8.83 -24.42 6.29
C GLU A 12 9.41 -23.15 6.89
N ASN A 13 8.94 -22.78 8.09
CA ASN A 13 9.46 -21.60 8.79
C ASN A 13 10.94 -21.75 9.14
N LEU A 14 11.37 -22.96 9.55
CA LEU A 14 12.76 -23.28 9.79
C LEU A 14 13.61 -23.15 8.53
N LEU A 15 13.19 -23.75 7.42
CA LEU A 15 13.93 -23.70 6.16
C LEU A 15 14.05 -22.28 5.64
N SER A 16 13.01 -21.46 5.81
CA SER A 16 13.06 -20.03 5.48
C SER A 16 14.09 -19.30 6.34
N ALA A 17 14.04 -19.48 7.66
CA ALA A 17 14.96 -18.81 8.60
C ALA A 17 16.43 -19.21 8.36
N VAL A 18 16.70 -20.49 8.09
CA VAL A 18 18.05 -20.98 7.74
C VAL A 18 18.54 -20.37 6.44
N THR A 19 17.66 -20.28 5.43
CA THR A 19 18.02 -19.71 4.12
C THR A 19 18.34 -18.22 4.26
N ASP A 20 17.53 -17.48 5.02
CA ASP A 20 17.75 -16.05 5.28
C ASP A 20 19.05 -15.81 6.05
N ALA A 21 19.33 -16.63 7.07
CA ALA A 21 20.58 -16.56 7.83
C ALA A 21 21.81 -16.86 6.97
N LEU A 22 21.72 -17.86 6.08
CA LEU A 22 22.77 -18.17 5.12
C LEU A 22 23.04 -16.99 4.17
N ILE A 23 21.98 -16.39 3.60
CA ILE A 23 22.09 -15.21 2.72
C ILE A 23 22.68 -14.01 3.46
N ALA A 24 22.33 -13.83 4.74
CA ALA A 24 22.87 -12.79 5.60
C ALA A 24 24.34 -13.03 6.02
N GLY A 25 24.90 -14.20 5.73
CA GLY A 25 26.26 -14.57 6.13
C GLY A 25 26.39 -14.97 7.59
N ASP A 26 25.30 -15.35 8.25
CA ASP A 26 25.34 -15.83 9.64
C ASP A 26 25.90 -17.26 9.71
N SER A 27 26.82 -17.46 10.64
CA SER A 27 27.48 -18.73 10.91
C SER A 27 26.72 -19.62 11.91
N ASN A 28 25.76 -19.11 12.69
CA ASN A 28 25.14 -19.86 13.78
C ASN A 28 23.81 -20.56 13.41
N LEU A 29 23.84 -21.36 12.34
CA LEU A 29 22.66 -22.08 11.84
C LEU A 29 22.11 -23.10 12.85
N ASP A 30 22.96 -23.66 13.70
CA ASP A 30 22.54 -24.66 14.70
C ASP A 30 21.58 -24.09 15.75
N SER A 31 21.77 -22.82 16.13
CA SER A 31 20.86 -22.11 17.04
C SER A 31 19.46 -21.95 16.44
N ILE A 32 19.38 -21.65 15.15
CA ILE A 32 18.12 -21.49 14.40
C ILE A 32 17.41 -22.83 14.31
N VAL A 33 18.10 -23.91 13.97
CA VAL A 33 17.52 -25.26 13.91
C VAL A 33 16.91 -25.68 15.24
N ASN A 34 17.60 -25.40 16.34
CA ASN A 34 17.12 -25.75 17.67
C ASN A 34 15.87 -24.94 18.09
N GLN A 35 15.69 -23.72 17.57
CA GLN A 35 14.55 -22.85 17.92
C GLN A 35 13.21 -23.39 17.41
N TYR A 36 13.19 -24.08 16.27
CA TYR A 36 11.95 -24.55 15.63
C TYR A 36 11.54 -25.98 16.07
N GLY A 37 12.34 -26.65 16.88
CA GLY A 37 11.98 -27.94 17.49
C GLY A 37 11.81 -29.11 16.50
N VAL A 38 12.30 -28.98 15.26
CA VAL A 38 12.22 -30.01 14.23
C VAL A 38 13.34 -31.05 14.43
N PRO A 39 13.05 -32.37 14.36
CA PRO A 39 14.08 -33.40 14.49
C PRO A 39 15.20 -33.25 13.46
N ARG A 40 16.46 -33.22 13.91
CA ARG A 40 17.62 -33.04 13.02
C ARG A 40 17.69 -34.06 11.88
N ALA A 41 17.24 -35.29 12.13
CA ALA A 41 17.21 -36.34 11.11
C ALA A 41 16.35 -35.97 9.90
N GLU A 42 15.26 -35.22 10.09
CA GLU A 42 14.33 -34.82 9.03
C GLU A 42 14.87 -33.65 8.19
N VAL A 43 15.62 -32.74 8.82
CA VAL A 43 16.11 -31.50 8.17
C VAL A 43 17.53 -31.58 7.64
N ASN A 44 18.38 -32.49 8.13
CA ASN A 44 19.80 -32.55 7.75
C ASN A 44 20.03 -32.62 6.23
N HIS A 45 19.21 -33.38 5.50
CA HIS A 45 19.32 -33.48 4.05
C HIS A 45 18.98 -32.15 3.36
N LEU A 46 17.93 -31.47 3.82
CA LEU A 46 17.50 -30.16 3.29
C LEU A 46 18.53 -29.07 3.61
N LEU A 47 19.07 -29.05 4.83
CA LEU A 47 20.14 -28.13 5.23
C LEU A 47 21.39 -28.30 4.37
N TRP A 48 21.74 -29.54 4.03
CA TRP A 48 22.85 -29.83 3.12
C TRP A 48 22.59 -29.28 1.72
N ILE A 49 21.38 -29.45 1.17
CA ILE A 49 20.99 -28.88 -0.12
C ILE A 49 21.09 -27.36 -0.10
N ILE A 50 20.50 -26.69 0.91
CA ILE A 50 20.50 -25.22 1.00
C ILE A 50 21.94 -24.68 1.06
N ARG A 51 22.82 -25.31 1.86
CA ARG A 51 24.25 -24.94 1.90
C ARG A 51 24.93 -25.13 0.54
N ARG A 52 24.64 -26.22 -0.16
CA ARG A 52 25.22 -26.48 -1.48
C ARG A 52 24.76 -25.47 -2.51
N LEU A 53 23.48 -25.12 -2.51
CA LEU A 53 22.92 -24.08 -3.38
C LEU A 53 23.55 -22.71 -3.07
N HIS A 54 23.67 -22.35 -1.79
CA HIS A 54 24.29 -21.09 -1.37
C HIS A 54 25.75 -20.95 -1.87
N VAL A 55 26.53 -22.02 -1.84
CA VAL A 55 27.91 -22.03 -2.36
C VAL A 55 27.94 -21.99 -3.90
N THR A 56 26.94 -22.57 -4.56
CA THR A 56 26.89 -22.67 -6.03
C THR A 56 26.36 -21.40 -6.67
N PHE A 57 25.42 -20.71 -6.02
CA PHE A 57 24.86 -19.45 -6.52
C PHE A 57 25.73 -18.27 -6.12
N VAL A 58 26.07 -17.44 -7.12
CA VAL A 58 26.73 -16.16 -6.88
C VAL A 58 25.66 -15.12 -6.56
N GLY A 59 25.84 -14.38 -5.47
CA GLY A 59 24.99 -13.24 -5.15
C GLY A 59 25.02 -12.21 -6.29
N VAL A 60 23.86 -11.91 -6.86
CA VAL A 60 23.73 -10.89 -7.92
C VAL A 60 23.17 -9.62 -7.29
N GLN A 61 23.85 -8.51 -7.51
CA GLN A 61 23.36 -7.22 -7.02
C GLN A 61 22.17 -6.75 -7.89
N PRO A 62 21.03 -6.36 -7.28
CA PRO A 62 19.90 -5.87 -8.04
C PRO A 62 20.28 -4.56 -8.77
N SER A 63 19.77 -4.38 -9.99
CA SER A 63 20.02 -3.14 -10.74
C SER A 63 19.43 -1.92 -10.03
N GLU A 64 20.10 -0.77 -10.15
CA GLU A 64 19.62 0.54 -9.66
C GLU A 64 18.18 0.85 -10.08
N LYS A 65 17.82 0.48 -11.32
CA LYS A 65 16.45 0.66 -11.85
C LYS A 65 15.43 -0.17 -11.09
N PHE A 66 15.78 -1.42 -10.74
CA PHE A 66 14.92 -2.31 -9.97
C PHE A 66 14.73 -1.79 -8.54
N VAL A 67 15.82 -1.42 -7.86
CA VAL A 67 15.79 -0.89 -6.49
C VAL A 67 14.93 0.37 -6.42
N ARG A 68 15.08 1.29 -7.38
CA ARG A 68 14.28 2.52 -7.43
C ARG A 68 12.78 2.23 -7.60
N ARG A 69 12.41 1.28 -8.48
CA ARG A 69 11.01 0.90 -8.68
C ARG A 69 10.44 0.22 -7.44
N LEU A 70 11.17 -0.72 -6.86
CA LEU A 70 10.76 -1.41 -5.63
C LEU A 70 10.55 -0.42 -4.47
N LYS A 71 11.44 0.57 -4.32
CA LYS A 71 11.28 1.65 -3.33
C LYS A 71 9.99 2.45 -3.54
N GLN A 72 9.64 2.75 -4.80
CA GLN A 72 8.40 3.46 -5.13
C GLN A 72 7.15 2.63 -4.81
N ASP A 73 7.19 1.32 -5.04
CA ASP A 73 6.10 0.41 -4.76
C ASP A 73 5.92 0.21 -3.24
N LEU A 74 7.02 0.04 -2.49
CA LEU A 74 7.00 -0.20 -1.04
C LEU A 74 6.67 1.04 -0.21
N MET A 75 7.21 2.21 -0.58
CA MET A 75 6.88 3.46 0.13
C MET A 75 5.44 3.91 -0.13
N GLY A 76 4.76 3.28 -1.09
CA GLY A 76 3.56 3.81 -1.71
C GLY A 76 3.89 5.08 -2.47
N SER A 77 3.32 5.23 -3.65
CA SER A 77 3.41 6.48 -4.41
C SER A 77 2.72 7.61 -3.64
N ARG A 78 3.44 8.29 -2.73
CA ARG A 78 3.07 9.60 -2.20
C ARG A 78 3.17 10.55 -3.40
N ARG A 79 2.03 10.75 -4.08
CA ARG A 79 1.80 11.43 -5.37
C ARG A 79 1.76 10.50 -6.59
N ARG A 80 0.73 9.68 -6.71
CA ARG A 80 0.03 9.63 -8.01
C ARG A 80 -0.82 10.88 -8.08
N GLY A 81 -0.33 11.89 -8.79
CA GLY A 81 -1.11 13.10 -9.05
C GLY A 81 -2.46 12.69 -9.64
N ILE A 82 -3.50 13.38 -9.20
CA ILE A 82 -4.91 13.24 -9.61
C ILE A 82 -5.04 13.03 -11.15
N PHE A 83 -4.12 13.60 -11.92
CA PHE A 83 -4.01 13.49 -13.37
C PHE A 83 -3.75 12.09 -13.95
N TYR A 84 -3.06 11.18 -13.24
CA TYR A 84 -2.82 9.82 -13.78
C TYR A 84 -4.06 8.92 -13.67
N GLN A 85 -4.95 9.23 -12.72
CA GLN A 85 -6.20 8.51 -12.50
C GLN A 85 -7.27 8.88 -13.55
N ILE A 86 -7.22 10.13 -14.06
CA ILE A 86 -8.15 10.61 -15.10
C ILE A 86 -7.81 10.02 -16.48
N ARG A 87 -6.53 9.70 -16.76
CA ARG A 87 -6.10 9.18 -18.07
C ARG A 87 -6.48 7.72 -18.32
N HIS A 88 -6.89 6.96 -17.30
CA HIS A 88 -7.27 5.54 -17.41
C HIS A 88 -8.78 5.30 -17.21
N LEU A 89 -9.62 6.31 -17.42
CA LEU A 89 -11.08 6.11 -17.41
C LEU A 89 -11.55 5.68 -18.81
N PRO A 90 -12.21 4.51 -18.94
CA PRO A 90 -12.85 4.06 -20.18
C PRO A 90 -13.71 5.17 -20.77
N PRO A 91 -13.75 5.37 -22.11
CA PRO A 91 -14.38 6.52 -22.75
C PRO A 91 -15.86 6.75 -22.33
N ARG A 92 -16.55 5.70 -21.88
CA ARG A 92 -17.94 5.77 -21.39
C ARG A 92 -18.11 6.49 -20.05
N ILE A 93 -17.06 6.56 -19.22
CA ILE A 93 -17.12 7.14 -17.86
C ILE A 93 -16.74 8.63 -17.86
N GLN A 94 -16.09 9.13 -18.92
CA GLN A 94 -15.70 10.54 -19.04
C GLN A 94 -16.90 11.48 -19.11
N ILE A 95 -18.00 11.03 -19.74
CA ILE A 95 -19.24 11.80 -19.84
C ILE A 95 -19.88 11.97 -18.45
N VAL A 96 -19.88 10.91 -17.63
CA VAL A 96 -20.44 10.96 -16.27
C VAL A 96 -19.65 11.91 -15.39
N ALA A 97 -18.31 11.88 -15.44
CA ALA A 97 -17.47 12.80 -14.69
C ALA A 97 -17.71 14.27 -15.07
N GLY A 98 -17.90 14.56 -16.35
CA GLY A 98 -18.28 15.90 -16.82
C GLY A 98 -19.65 16.34 -16.29
N ILE A 99 -20.66 15.47 -16.36
CA ILE A 99 -22.00 15.74 -15.84
C ILE A 99 -21.97 15.98 -14.33
N THR A 100 -21.24 15.16 -13.56
CA THR A 100 -21.12 15.33 -12.11
C THR A 100 -20.44 16.64 -11.73
N LEU A 101 -19.43 17.09 -12.49
CA LEU A 101 -18.77 18.38 -12.27
C LEU A 101 -19.75 19.55 -12.47
N ILE A 102 -20.54 19.51 -13.56
CA ILE A 102 -21.52 20.54 -13.88
C ILE A 102 -22.61 20.59 -12.80
N ILE A 103 -23.14 19.44 -12.38
CA ILE A 103 -24.14 19.34 -11.31
C ILE A 103 -23.58 19.87 -9.99
N GLY A 104 -22.35 19.49 -9.63
CA GLY A 104 -21.70 19.98 -8.41
C GLY A 104 -21.49 21.49 -8.41
N LEU A 105 -21.05 22.06 -9.54
CA LEU A 105 -20.83 23.50 -9.67
C LEU A 105 -22.15 24.27 -9.63
N MET A 106 -23.19 23.75 -10.28
CA MET A 106 -24.53 24.34 -10.27
C MET A 106 -25.18 24.28 -8.87
N PHE A 107 -24.95 23.20 -8.12
CA PHE A 107 -25.40 23.06 -6.73
C PHE A 107 -24.71 24.05 -5.78
N VAL A 108 -23.40 24.30 -5.96
CA VAL A 108 -22.66 25.29 -5.17
C VAL A 108 -23.14 26.72 -5.48
N GLN A 109 -23.41 27.05 -6.75
CA GLN A 109 -23.96 28.36 -7.12
C GLN A 109 -25.36 28.58 -6.52
N ARG A 110 -26.23 27.57 -6.59
CA ARG A 110 -27.57 27.64 -5.98
C ARG A 110 -27.52 27.82 -4.46
N ARG A 111 -26.52 27.25 -3.78
CA ARG A 111 -26.34 27.49 -2.34
C ARG A 111 -25.93 28.92 -2.01
N ARG A 112 -25.25 29.63 -2.91
CA ARG A 112 -24.89 31.04 -2.69
C ARG A 112 -26.10 31.96 -2.83
N THR A 113 -26.96 31.72 -3.83
CA THR A 113 -28.18 32.55 -4.00
C THR A 113 -29.17 32.39 -2.85
N VAL A 114 -29.32 31.19 -2.29
CA VAL A 114 -30.19 30.96 -1.12
C VAL A 114 -29.60 31.58 0.16
N ALA A 115 -28.27 31.70 0.27
CA ALA A 115 -27.63 32.34 1.41
C ALA A 115 -27.83 33.87 1.41
N ASP A 116 -27.80 34.51 0.23
CA ASP A 116 -28.09 35.96 0.10
C ASP A 116 -29.55 36.29 0.42
N GLU A 117 -30.52 35.50 -0.06
CA GLU A 117 -31.95 35.76 0.20
C GLU A 117 -32.32 35.66 1.70
N VAL A 118 -31.65 34.77 2.46
CA VAL A 118 -31.87 34.62 3.90
C VAL A 118 -31.27 35.80 4.69
N GLN A 119 -30.19 36.41 4.20
CA GLN A 119 -29.54 37.55 4.85
C GLN A 119 -30.31 38.86 4.60
N GLU A 120 -30.80 39.12 3.39
CA GLU A 120 -31.66 40.28 3.09
C GLU A 120 -32.99 40.23 3.87
N SER A 121 -33.56 39.02 4.04
CA SER A 121 -34.79 38.82 4.82
C SER A 121 -34.60 39.14 6.31
N GLN A 122 -33.41 38.89 6.87
CA GLN A 122 -33.10 39.20 8.26
C GLN A 122 -32.84 40.69 8.49
N GLU A 123 -32.19 41.37 7.54
CA GLU A 123 -31.96 42.83 7.62
C GLU A 123 -33.28 43.63 7.51
N MET A 124 -34.20 43.21 6.64
CA MET A 124 -35.52 43.84 6.53
C MET A 124 -36.40 43.64 7.78
N ALA A 125 -36.28 42.50 8.46
CA ALA A 125 -36.97 42.24 9.72
C ALA A 125 -36.36 43.04 10.89
N ALA A 126 -35.05 43.28 10.89
CA ALA A 126 -34.37 44.09 11.91
C ALA A 126 -34.66 45.60 11.77
N LEU A 127 -34.95 46.09 10.56
CA LEU A 127 -35.33 47.48 10.33
C LEU A 127 -36.79 47.78 10.72
N GLN A 128 -37.67 46.78 10.69
CA GLN A 128 -39.08 46.95 11.11
C GLN A 128 -39.26 46.98 12.64
N THR A 129 -38.36 46.37 13.42
CA THR A 129 -38.41 46.38 14.89
C THR A 129 -37.85 47.66 15.52
N HIS A 130 -37.20 48.53 14.74
CA HIS A 130 -36.63 49.80 15.22
C HIS A 130 -37.50 51.03 14.91
N SER A 131 -38.67 50.83 14.28
CA SER A 131 -39.64 51.90 13.96
C SER A 131 -40.95 51.75 14.75
N GLN A 132 -40.89 51.24 15.97
CA GLN A 132 -42.00 51.31 16.93
C GLN A 132 -41.58 52.08 18.19
#